data_AF-A0A7W8ZUZ6-F1
#
_entry.id   AF-A0A7W8ZUZ6-F1
#
_cell.length_a   1.000
_cell.length_b   1.000
_cell.length_c   1.000
_cell.angle_alpha   90.00
_cell.angle_beta   90.00
_cell.angle_gamma   90.00
#
_symmetry.space_group_name_H-M   'P 1'
#
loop_
_entity.id
_entity.type
_entity.pdbx_description
1 polymer ?
#
loop_
_entity_poly.entity_id
_entity_poly.type
_entity_poly.pdbx_seq_one_letter_code
_entity_poly.pdbx_strand_id
1 'polypeptide(L)' 'MTRIITIGGYLAIVGSMVLLELYARRKPDVVAPLSDMLADAMASRTIRIGLIAAWWWFGWHFFFSQTM' A
#
# COMPACT_ATOMS: atom_id res chain seq x y z
N MET A 1 15.85 0.04 -23.09
CA MET A 1 15.67 -1.26 -22.40
C MET A 1 15.20 -1.10 -20.96
N THR A 2 15.82 -0.25 -20.14
CA THR A 2 15.43 0.02 -18.74
C THR A 2 13.96 0.41 -18.56
N ARG A 3 13.42 1.30 -19.43
CA ARG A 3 12.02 1.75 -19.36
C ARG A 3 10.99 0.63 -19.47
N ILE A 4 11.22 -0.36 -20.34
CA ILE A 4 10.28 -1.47 -20.55
C ILE A 4 10.29 -2.41 -19.33
N ILE A 5 11.46 -2.65 -18.75
CA ILE A 5 11.60 -3.45 -17.52
C ILE A 5 10.90 -2.75 -16.35
N THR A 6 11.09 -1.43 -16.21
CA THR A 6 10.41 -0.65 -15.17
C THR A 6 8.90 -0.70 -15.35
N ILE A 7 8.39 -0.45 -16.57
CA ILE A 7 6.95 -0.52 -16.86
C ILE A 7 6.41 -1.92 -16.60
N GLY A 8 7.11 -2.96 -17.06
CA GLY A 8 6.71 -4.36 -16.85
C GLY A 8 6.69 -4.73 -15.36
N GLY A 9 7.68 -4.28 -14.59
CA GLY A 9 7.72 -4.49 -13.15
C GLY A 9 6.56 -3.81 -12.42
N TYR A 10 6.27 -2.55 -12.73
CA TYR A 10 5.12 -1.85 -12.15
C TYR A 10 3.80 -2.50 -12.54
N LEU A 11 3.62 -2.90 -13.81
CA LEU A 11 2.42 -3.60 -14.25
C LEU A 11 2.26 -4.97 -13.58
N ALA A 12 3.35 -5.70 -13.36
CA ALA A 12 3.31 -6.97 -12.64
C ALA A 12 2.88 -6.78 -11.18
N ILE A 13 3.38 -5.74 -10.51
CA ILE A 13 2.99 -5.39 -9.13
C ILE A 13 1.52 -4.98 -9.07
N VAL A 14 1.08 -4.08 -9.96
CA VAL A 14 -0.34 -3.66 -10.00
C VAL A 14 -1.25 -4.84 -10.33
N GLY A 15 -0.85 -5.67 -11.30
CA GLY A 15 -1.58 -6.87 -11.67
C GLY A 15 -1.69 -7.86 -10.52
N SER A 16 -0.62 -8.10 -9.77
CA SER A 16 -0.65 -9.01 -8.62
C SER A 16 -1.54 -8.48 -7.50
N MET A 17 -1.51 -7.17 -7.22
CA MET A 17 -2.42 -6.53 -6.27
C MET A 17 -3.89 -6.72 -6.66
N VAL A 18 -4.24 -6.48 -7.93
CA VAL A 18 -5.61 -6.66 -8.42
C VAL A 18 -6.04 -8.13 -8.37
N LEU A 19 -5.16 -9.06 -8.74
CA LEU A 19 -5.46 -10.49 -8.69
C LEU A 19 -5.65 -10.98 -7.25
N LEU A 20 -4.81 -10.53 -6.31
CA LEU A 20 -4.96 -10.81 -4.88
C LEU A 20 -6.27 -10.27 -4.34
N GLU A 21 -6.63 -9.03 -4.69
CA GLU A 21 -7.89 -8.44 -4.25
C GLU A 21 -9.11 -9.15 -4.85
N LEU A 22 -9.05 -9.52 -6.14
CA LEU A 22 -10.10 -10.29 -6.78
C LEU A 22 -10.24 -11.68 -6.15
N TYR A 23 -9.12 -12.32 -5.81
CA TYR A 23 -9.10 -13.59 -5.11
C TYR A 23 -9.69 -13.48 -3.70
N ALA A 24 -9.30 -12.45 -2.94
CA ALA A 24 -9.82 -12.16 -1.60
C ALA A 24 -11.34 -11.90 -1.63
N ARG A 25 -11.83 -11.13 -2.62
CA ARG A 25 -13.27 -10.90 -2.83
C ARG A 25 -14.03 -12.18 -3.20
N ARG A 26 -13.39 -13.12 -3.91
CA ARG A 26 -13.99 -14.40 -4.31
C ARG A 26 -13.97 -15.43 -3.18
N LYS A 27 -12.99 -15.38 -2.28
CA LYS A 27 -12.84 -16.29 -1.13
C LYS A 27 -12.53 -15.51 0.17
N PRO A 28 -13.53 -14.78 0.71
CA PRO A 28 -13.33 -13.98 1.92
C PRO A 28 -12.99 -14.82 3.16
N ASP A 29 -13.34 -16.11 3.18
CA ASP A 29 -13.01 -17.04 4.28
C ASP A 29 -11.51 -17.36 4.39
N VAL A 30 -10.72 -17.16 3.34
CA VAL A 30 -9.28 -17.48 3.32
C VAL A 30 -8.43 -16.23 3.41
N VAL A 31 -8.83 -15.16 2.71
CA VAL A 31 -8.12 -13.87 2.73
C VAL A 31 -9.16 -12.78 2.78
N ALA A 32 -9.15 -11.99 3.85
CA ALA A 32 -10.07 -10.87 3.98
C ALA A 32 -9.80 -9.84 2.85
N PRO A 33 -10.85 -9.26 2.24
CA PRO A 33 -10.69 -8.21 1.26
C PRO A 33 -9.86 -7.05 1.82
N LEU A 34 -9.05 -6.45 0.95
CA LEU A 34 -8.20 -5.31 1.28
C LEU A 34 -9.01 -4.15 1.88
N SER A 35 -10.26 -3.96 1.42
CA SER A 35 -11.20 -2.98 1.97
C SER A 35 -11.51 -3.21 3.45
N ASP A 36 -11.73 -4.47 3.83
CA ASP A 36 -12.19 -4.82 5.17
C ASP A 36 -11.01 -4.76 6.14
N MET A 37 -9.84 -5.24 5.71
CA MET A 37 -8.59 -5.07 6.45
C MET A 37 -8.26 -3.58 6.68
N LEU A 38 -8.43 -2.74 5.64
CA LEU A 38 -8.18 -1.31 5.77
C LEU A 38 -9.21 -0.63 6.66
N ALA A 39 -10.49 -1.01 6.56
CA ALA A 39 -11.55 -0.48 7.40
C ALA A 39 -11.33 -0.82 8.88
N ASP A 40 -10.93 -2.06 9.17
CA ASP A 40 -10.63 -2.52 10.53
C ASP A 40 -9.37 -1.85 11.09
N ALA A 41 -8.29 -1.78 10.30
CA ALA A 41 -7.10 -1.03 10.67
C ALA A 41 -7.42 0.45 10.95
N MET A 42 -8.25 1.07 10.10
CA MET A 42 -8.72 2.44 10.29
C MET A 42 -9.75 2.60 11.40
N ALA A 43 -10.35 1.55 11.95
CA ALA A 43 -11.20 1.68 13.13
C ALA A 43 -10.36 2.00 14.39
N SER A 44 -9.08 1.58 14.40
CA SER A 44 -8.17 1.83 15.51
C SER A 44 -7.61 3.26 15.51
N ARG A 45 -7.83 3.99 16.61
CA ARG A 45 -7.26 5.32 16.84
C ARG A 45 -5.72 5.29 16.82
N THR A 46 -5.12 4.21 17.30
CA THR A 46 -3.66 4.02 17.33
C THR A 46 -3.10 3.92 15.91
N ILE A 47 -3.75 3.17 15.02
CA ILE A 47 -3.32 3.05 13.62
C ILE A 47 -3.47 4.41 12.92
N ARG A 48 -4.56 5.15 13.13
CA ARG A 48 -4.74 6.50 12.55
C ARG A 48 -3.63 7.45 12.98
N ILE A 49 -3.34 7.50 14.28
CA ILE A 49 -2.26 8.35 14.81
C ILE A 49 -0.91 7.88 14.29
N GLY A 50 -0.67 6.57 14.27
CA GLY A 50 0.54 5.96 13.71
C GLY A 50 0.73 6.29 12.24
N LEU A 51 -0.34 6.30 11.44
CA LEU A 51 -0.31 6.67 10.03
C LEU A 51 0.03 8.15 9.84
N ILE A 52 -0.57 9.04 10.63
CA ILE A 52 -0.23 10.47 10.61
C ILE A 52 1.21 10.69 11.09
N ALA A 53 1.66 9.98 12.12
CA ALA A 53 3.03 10.08 12.63
C ALA A 53 4.06 9.53 11.64
N ALA A 54 3.76 8.41 10.96
CA ALA A 54 4.60 7.86 9.90
C ALA A 54 4.63 8.79 8.67
N TRP A 55 3.48 9.35 8.30
CA TRP A 55 3.40 10.35 7.24
C TRP A 55 4.20 11.61 7.58
N TRP A 56 4.04 12.12 8.80
CA TRP A 56 4.83 13.23 9.32
C TRP A 56 6.31 12.89 9.33
N TRP A 57 6.65 11.66 9.74
CA TRP A 57 8.01 11.13 9.77
C TRP A 57 8.68 11.14 8.40
N PHE A 58 8.02 10.54 7.41
CA PHE A 58 8.48 10.57 6.03
C PHE A 58 8.51 11.99 5.47
N GLY A 59 7.51 12.80 5.81
CA GLY A 59 7.42 14.20 5.45
C GLY A 59 8.70 14.93 5.82
N TRP A 60 9.08 14.98 7.09
CA TRP A 60 10.29 15.69 7.49
C TRP A 60 11.56 15.03 6.95
N HIS A 61 11.66 13.70 6.90
CA HIS A 61 12.85 13.02 6.40
C HIS A 61 13.12 13.27 4.91
N PHE A 62 12.08 13.29 4.08
CA PHE A 62 12.21 13.53 2.64
C PHE A 62 12.18 15.01 2.27
N PHE A 63 11.59 15.88 3.10
CA PHE A 63 11.66 17.34 2.88
C PHE A 63 13.08 17.88 3.06
N PHE A 64 13.84 17.29 4.00
CA PHE A 64 15.22 17.67 4.27
C PHE A 64 16.25 16.75 3.60
N SER A 65 15.83 15.71 2.86
CA SER A 65 16.73 14.98 1.97
C SER A 65 17.00 15.84 0.74
N GLN A 66 17.91 16.79 0.93
CA GLN A 66 18.42 17.65 -0.11
C GLN A 66 18.91 16.79 -1.28
N THR A 67 18.36 17.08 -2.45
CA THR A 67 18.96 16.79 -3.74
C THR A 67 20.35 17.45 -3.77
N MET A 68 21.39 16.68 -3.49
CA MET A 68 22.76 16.91 -3.96
C MET A 68 23.30 15.62 -4.55
#